data_AF-A0A2S7F964-F1
#
_entry.id   AF-A0A2S7F964-F1
#
_cell.length_a   1.000
_cell.length_b   1.000
_cell.length_c   1.000
_cell.angle_alpha   90.00
_cell.angle_beta   90.00
_cell.angle_gamma   90.00
#
_symmetry.space_group_name_H-M   'P 1'
#
loop_
_entity.id
_entity.type
_entity.pdbx_description
1 polymer ?
#
loop_
_entity_poly.entity_id
_entity_poly.type
_entity_poly.pdbx_seq_one_letter_code
_entity_poly.pdbx_strand_id
1 'polypeptide(L)'
;MNPQDIMDQIKKAQRELSELNTKLFMYGQEKEYAEQQYKIQLSKKLLQLRTEKCATTIINDIAKGDERISNLRLKRGLAENKYTVCQEALRNKRLELDCLRSLLTWHRVELNNS
;
A
#
# COMPACT_ATOMS: atom_id res chain seq x y z
N MET A 1 -3.24 -3.48 33.21
CA MET A 1 -4.38 -3.21 32.30
C MET A 1 -5.50 -4.13 32.72
N ASN A 2 -6.70 -3.63 33.02
CA ASN A 2 -7.82 -4.48 33.40
C ASN A 2 -8.37 -5.16 32.13
N PRO A 3 -8.88 -6.40 32.17
CA PRO A 3 -9.65 -7.02 31.08
C PRO A 3 -10.57 -6.08 30.29
N GLN A 4 -11.28 -5.16 30.95
CA GLN A 4 -12.14 -4.19 30.27
C GLN A 4 -11.35 -3.27 29.31
N ASP A 5 -10.19 -2.75 29.75
CA ASP A 5 -9.31 -1.91 28.94
C ASP A 5 -8.78 -2.68 27.71
N ILE A 6 -8.46 -3.98 27.88
CA ILE A 6 -8.01 -4.85 26.79
C ILE A 6 -9.11 -5.01 25.76
N MET A 7 -10.34 -5.25 26.20
CA MET A 7 -11.50 -5.39 25.32
C MET A 7 -11.79 -4.11 24.54
N ASP A 8 -11.62 -2.95 25.17
CA ASP A 8 -11.81 -1.67 24.49
C ASP A 8 -10.69 -1.35 23.48
N GLN A 9 -9.44 -1.75 23.78
CA GLN A 9 -8.35 -1.70 22.80
C GLN A 9 -8.57 -2.65 21.63
N ILE A 10 -9.08 -3.87 21.85
CA ILE A 10 -9.45 -4.80 20.78
C ILE A 10 -10.50 -4.17 19.86
N LYS A 11 -11.56 -3.58 20.42
CA LYS A 11 -12.59 -2.89 19.63
C LYS A 11 -12.03 -1.70 18.85
N LYS A 12 -11.07 -0.97 19.41
CA LYS A 12 -10.38 0.12 18.73
C LYS A 12 -9.54 -0.40 17.55
N ALA A 13 -8.70 -1.40 17.80
CA ALA A 13 -7.85 -2.01 16.78
C ALA A 13 -8.67 -2.66 15.65
N GLN A 14 -9.83 -3.26 15.96
CA GLN A 14 -10.77 -3.76 14.95
C GLN A 14 -11.31 -2.65 14.04
N ARG A 15 -11.69 -1.50 14.61
CA ARG A 15 -12.17 -0.34 13.82
C ARG A 15 -11.07 0.19 12.91
N GLU A 16 -9.86 0.37 13.44
CA GLU A 16 -8.69 0.80 12.66
C GLU A 16 -8.34 -0.19 11.56
N LEU A 17 -8.45 -1.50 11.81
CA LEU A 17 -8.24 -2.55 10.82
C LEU A 17 -9.26 -2.44 9.67
N SER A 18 -10.53 -2.21 9.98
CA SER A 18 -11.58 -2.00 8.98
C SER A 18 -11.30 -0.76 8.12
N GLU A 19 -10.89 0.35 8.73
CA GLU A 19 -10.50 1.56 7.99
C GLU A 19 -9.29 1.33 7.08
N LEU A 20 -8.29 0.58 7.56
CA LEU A 20 -7.13 0.21 6.77
C LEU A 20 -7.50 -0.69 5.58
N ASN A 21 -8.49 -1.58 5.70
CA ASN A 21 -8.98 -2.37 4.58
C ASN A 21 -9.60 -1.48 3.49
N THR A 22 -10.40 -0.48 3.88
CA THR A 22 -10.96 0.50 2.93
C THR A 22 -9.85 1.29 2.25
N LYS A 23 -8.85 1.76 3.00
CA LYS A 23 -7.68 2.46 2.46
C LYS A 23 -6.89 1.58 1.50
N LEU A 24 -6.69 0.31 1.83
CA LEU A 24 -5.97 -0.63 0.97
C LEU A 24 -6.66 -0.78 -0.39
N PHE A 25 -7.99 -0.90 -0.40
CA PHE A 25 -8.75 -0.96 -1.65
C PHE A 25 -8.59 0.31 -2.49
N MET A 26 -8.66 1.48 -1.87
CA MET A 26 -8.44 2.76 -2.56
C MET A 26 -7.02 2.90 -3.10
N TYR A 27 -6.01 2.52 -2.33
CA TYR A 27 -4.61 2.59 -2.76
C TYR A 27 -4.29 1.55 -3.84
N GLY A 28 -4.96 0.39 -3.82
CA GLY A 28 -4.87 -0.60 -4.90
C GLY A 28 -5.36 -0.01 -6.21
N GLN A 29 -6.52 0.65 -6.21
CA GLN A 29 -7.02 1.34 -7.40
C GLN A 29 -6.07 2.46 -7.85
N GLU A 30 -5.59 3.30 -6.93
CA GLU A 30 -4.64 4.38 -7.24
C GLU A 30 -3.36 3.83 -7.90
N LYS A 31 -2.83 2.72 -7.38
CA LYS A 31 -1.67 2.01 -7.95
C LYS A 31 -1.94 1.56 -9.38
N GLU A 32 -3.05 0.86 -9.63
CA GLU A 32 -3.38 0.34 -10.96
C GLU A 32 -3.66 1.46 -11.97
N TYR A 33 -4.35 2.53 -11.57
CA TYR A 33 -4.57 3.69 -12.43
C TYR A 33 -3.25 4.39 -12.77
N ALA A 34 -2.35 4.58 -11.80
CA ALA A 34 -1.05 5.19 -12.04
C ALA A 34 -0.19 4.34 -13.01
N GLU A 35 -0.22 3.01 -12.86
CA GLU A 35 0.44 2.07 -13.77
C GLU A 35 -0.12 2.18 -15.19
N GLN A 36 -1.45 2.16 -15.33
CA GLN A 36 -2.12 2.27 -16.61
C GLN A 36 -1.76 3.58 -17.32
N GLN A 37 -1.84 4.72 -16.62
CA GLN A 37 -1.53 6.02 -17.20
C GLN A 37 -0.06 6.12 -17.62
N TYR A 38 0.86 5.63 -16.79
CA TYR A 38 2.28 5.59 -17.15
C TYR A 38 2.51 4.77 -18.42
N LYS A 39 1.96 3.55 -18.53
CA LYS A 39 2.11 2.70 -19.72
C LYS A 39 1.57 3.35 -20.98
N ILE A 40 0.35 3.90 -20.92
CA ILE A 40 -0.28 4.55 -22.08
C ILE A 40 0.59 5.71 -22.58
N GLN A 41 1.04 6.60 -21.68
CA GLN A 41 1.81 7.78 -22.07
C GLN A 41 3.20 7.41 -22.57
N LEU A 42 3.87 6.43 -21.93
CA LEU A 42 5.15 5.93 -22.38
C LEU A 42 5.03 5.33 -23.79
N SER A 43 4.00 4.52 -24.06
CA SER A 43 3.77 3.96 -25.40
C SER A 43 3.54 5.04 -26.45
N LYS A 44 2.75 6.08 -26.14
CA LYS A 44 2.55 7.24 -27.03
C LYS A 44 3.86 7.96 -27.33
N LYS A 45 4.68 8.22 -26.30
CA LYS A 45 5.98 8.89 -26.46
C LYS A 45 6.96 8.04 -27.28
N LEU A 46 7.01 6.73 -27.05
CA LEU A 46 7.84 5.82 -27.83
C LEU A 46 7.42 5.80 -29.30
N LEU A 47 6.11 5.78 -29.59
CA LEU A 47 5.62 5.83 -30.97
C LEU A 47 5.98 7.15 -31.64
N GLN A 48 5.83 8.27 -30.95
CA GLN A 48 6.25 9.59 -31.45
C GLN A 48 7.75 9.61 -31.78
N LEU A 49 8.61 9.17 -30.85
CA LEU A 49 10.07 9.14 -31.06
C LEU A 49 10.46 8.19 -32.21
N ARG A 50 9.71 7.11 -32.44
CA ARG A 50 9.91 6.24 -33.61
C ARG A 50 9.60 6.96 -34.91
N THR A 51 8.50 7.73 -34.95
CA THR A 51 8.13 8.55 -36.12
C THR A 51 9.18 9.63 -36.39
N GLU A 52 9.78 10.19 -35.34
CA GLU A 52 10.91 11.13 -35.41
C GLU A 52 12.25 10.47 -35.79
N LYS A 53 12.25 9.18 -36.13
CA LYS A 53 13.43 8.39 -36.52
C LYS A 53 14.52 8.35 -35.45
N CYS A 54 14.15 8.48 -34.17
CA CYS A 54 15.08 8.30 -33.06
C CYS A 54 15.69 6.89 -33.12
N ALA A 55 17.01 6.80 -32.88
CA ALA A 55 17.71 5.53 -32.86
C ALA A 55 17.11 4.59 -31.82
N THR A 56 16.87 3.34 -32.22
CA THR A 56 16.20 2.32 -31.39
C THR A 56 17.00 1.96 -30.14
N THR A 57 18.31 2.16 -30.15
CA THR A 57 19.23 1.90 -29.03
C THR A 57 19.00 2.86 -27.86
N ILE A 58 18.62 4.11 -28.11
CA ILE A 58 18.49 5.16 -27.07
C ILE A 58 17.05 5.60 -26.82
N ILE A 59 16.11 5.18 -27.67
CA ILE A 59 14.71 5.66 -27.64
C ILE A 59 14.02 5.46 -26.29
N ASN A 60 14.32 4.36 -25.59
CA ASN A 60 13.76 4.07 -24.27
C ASN A 60 14.29 5.02 -23.21
N ASP A 61 15.58 5.37 -23.27
CA ASP A 61 16.21 6.24 -22.29
C ASP A 61 15.73 7.67 -22.48
N ILE A 62 15.59 8.12 -23.74
CA ILE A 62 14.99 9.42 -24.06
C ILE A 62 13.53 9.48 -23.61
N ALA A 63 12.73 8.45 -23.90
CA ALA A 63 11.33 8.41 -23.51
C ALA A 63 11.15 8.43 -21.98
N LYS A 64 12.01 7.73 -21.24
CA LYS A 64 11.98 7.71 -19.76
C LYS A 64 12.56 8.98 -19.13
N GLY A 65 13.48 9.66 -19.83
CA GLY A 65 14.05 10.94 -19.43
C GLY A 65 13.13 12.13 -19.69
N ASP A 66 12.12 11.98 -20.54
CA ASP A 66 11.07 12.98 -20.74
C ASP A 66 10.41 13.35 -19.40
N GLU A 67 10.35 14.64 -19.10
CA GLU A 67 9.88 15.17 -17.82
C GLU A 67 8.48 14.65 -17.45
N ARG A 68 7.57 14.58 -18.43
CA ARG A 68 6.20 14.12 -18.19
C ARG A 68 6.17 12.64 -17.88
N ILE A 69 6.91 11.83 -18.64
CA ILE A 69 6.98 10.38 -18.42
C ILE A 69 7.67 10.05 -17.10
N SER A 70 8.76 10.75 -16.77
CA SER A 70 9.47 10.63 -15.51
C SER A 70 8.57 10.94 -14.31
N ASN A 71 7.79 12.03 -14.38
CA ASN A 71 6.81 12.38 -13.36
C ASN A 71 5.71 11.32 -13.18
N LEU A 72 5.21 10.74 -14.28
CA LEU A 72 4.24 9.63 -14.21
C LEU A 72 4.86 8.37 -13.58
N ARG A 73 6.13 8.07 -13.90
CA ARG A 73 6.88 6.96 -13.29
C ARG A 73 7.07 7.15 -11.79
N LEU A 74 7.36 8.37 -11.35
CA LEU A 74 7.46 8.72 -9.94
C LEU A 74 6.12 8.49 -9.23
N LYS A 75 5.02 9.04 -9.77
CA LYS A 75 3.68 8.86 -9.21
C LYS A 75 3.28 7.39 -9.08
N ARG A 76 3.58 6.58 -10.10
CA ARG A 76 3.39 5.12 -10.10
C ARG A 76 4.17 4.45 -8.96
N GLY A 77 5.45 4.78 -8.80
CA GLY A 77 6.27 4.24 -7.71
C GLY A 77 5.77 4.65 -6.32
N LEU A 78 5.34 5.90 -6.15
CA LEU A 78 4.76 6.38 -4.90
C LEU A 78 3.45 5.67 -4.57
N ALA A 79 2.56 5.47 -5.54
CA ALA A 79 1.31 4.73 -5.36
C ALA A 79 1.56 3.27 -4.98
N GLU A 80 2.53 2.62 -5.63
CA GLU A 80 2.96 1.26 -5.29
C GLU A 80 3.50 1.17 -3.85
N ASN A 81 4.41 2.07 -3.48
CA ASN A 81 4.94 2.13 -2.12
C ASN A 81 3.82 2.36 -1.09
N LYS A 82 2.89 3.28 -1.37
CA LYS A 82 1.74 3.58 -0.51
C LYS A 82 0.85 2.35 -0.30
N TYR A 83 0.60 1.57 -1.35
CA TYR A 83 -0.13 0.31 -1.26
C TYR A 83 0.61 -0.71 -0.37
N THR A 84 1.91 -0.92 -0.62
CA THR A 84 2.74 -1.86 0.17
C THR A 84 2.82 -1.48 1.64
N VAL A 85 3.04 -0.20 1.96
CA VAL A 85 3.06 0.29 3.35
C VAL A 85 1.71 0.05 4.04
N CYS A 86 0.60 0.20 3.32
CA CYS A 86 -0.74 -0.08 3.87
C CYS A 86 -0.95 -1.58 4.15
N GLN A 87 -0.40 -2.47 3.31
CA GLN A 87 -0.44 -3.92 3.56
C GLN A 87 0.33 -4.30 4.83
N GLU A 88 1.53 -3.73 5.03
CA GLU A 88 2.30 -3.95 6.25
C GLU A 88 1.60 -3.37 7.49
N ALA A 89 0.99 -2.18 7.38
CA ALA A 89 0.18 -1.61 8.46
C ALA A 89 -0.99 -2.53 8.86
N LEU A 90 -1.69 -3.12 7.89
CA LEU A 90 -2.74 -4.12 8.13
C LEU A 90 -2.20 -5.35 8.86
N ARG A 91 -1.03 -5.86 8.43
CA ARG A 91 -0.40 -7.02 9.06
C ARG A 91 -0.04 -6.72 10.52
N ASN A 92 0.56 -5.56 10.78
CA ASN A 92 0.92 -5.12 12.13
C ASN A 92 -0.32 -4.99 13.01
N LYS A 93 -1.42 -4.44 12.48
CA LYS A 93 -2.67 -4.30 13.23
C LYS A 93 -3.32 -5.65 13.57
N ARG A 94 -3.17 -6.67 12.71
CA ARG A 94 -3.59 -8.06 13.02
C ARG A 94 -2.74 -8.67 14.13
N LEU A 95 -1.42 -8.47 14.08
CA LEU A 95 -0.52 -8.93 15.15
C LEU A 95 -0.83 -8.28 16.49
N GLU A 96 -1.14 -6.99 16.50
CA GLU A 96 -1.59 -6.26 17.70
C GLU A 96 -2.85 -6.90 18.31
N LEU A 97 -3.85 -7.24 17.48
CA LEU A 97 -5.05 -7.94 17.93
C LEU A 97 -4.73 -9.32 18.55
N ASP A 98 -3.81 -10.07 17.95
CA ASP A 98 -3.40 -11.38 18.47
C ASP A 98 -2.66 -11.26 19.81
N CYS A 99 -1.80 -10.25 19.97
CA CYS A 99 -1.17 -9.93 21.25
C CYS A 99 -2.22 -9.58 22.33
N LEU A 100 -3.19 -8.71 22.02
CA LEU A 100 -4.25 -8.33 22.97
C LEU A 100 -5.12 -9.53 23.38
N ARG A 101 -5.47 -10.41 22.44
CA ARG A 101 -6.20 -11.66 22.72
C ARG A 101 -5.40 -12.61 23.61
N SER A 102 -4.09 -12.70 23.39
CA SER A 102 -3.18 -13.52 24.20
C SER A 102 -3.11 -12.99 25.63
N LEU A 103 -3.01 -11.67 25.81
CA LEU A 103 -3.03 -11.02 27.12
C LEU A 103 -4.35 -11.26 27.87
N LEU A 104 -5.49 -11.14 27.19
CA LEU A 104 -6.80 -11.43 27.78
C LEU A 104 -6.90 -12.90 28.23
N THR A 105 -6.36 -13.82 27.43
CA THR A 105 -6.33 -15.25 27.76
C THR A 105 -5.46 -15.52 28.99
N TRP A 106 -4.31 -14.86 29.10
CA TRP A 106 -3.46 -14.94 30.28
C TRP A 106 -4.18 -14.44 31.54
N HIS A 107 -4.85 -13.29 31.49
CA HIS A 107 -5.66 -12.78 32.61
C HIS A 107 -6.73 -13.78 33.08
N ARG A 108 -7.39 -14.48 32.14
CA ARG A 108 -8.37 -15.52 32.48
C ARG A 108 -7.73 -16.70 33.22
N VAL A 109 -6.52 -17.10 32.85
CA VAL A 109 -5.80 -18.20 33.52
C VAL A 109 -5.38 -17.79 34.93
N GLU A 110 -4.86 -16.57 35.11
CA GLU A 110 -4.49 -16.06 36.43
C GLU A 110 -5.68 -16.01 37.40
N LEU A 111 -6.85 -15.59 36.91
CA LEU A 111 -8.09 -15.60 37.71
C LEU A 111 -8.54 -17.00 38.12
N ASN A 112 -8.29 -18.02 37.29
CA ASN A 112 -8.63 -19.40 37.61
C ASN A 112 -7.63 -20.08 38.56
N ASN A 113 -6.41 -19.55 38.65
CA ASN A 113 -5.35 -20.04 39.53
C ASN A 113 -5.32 -19.35 40.90
N SER A 114 -6.17 -18.33 41.10
CA SER A 114 -6.34 -17.58 42.36
C SER A 114 -7.51 -18.14 43.17
#